data_AF-A0A8T5EH87-F1
#
_entry.id   AF-A0A8T5EH87-F1
#
_cell.length_a   1.000
_cell.length_b   1.000
_cell.length_c   1.000
_cell.angle_alpha   90.00
_cell.angle_beta   90.00
_cell.angle_gamma   90.00
#
_symmetry.space_group_name_H-M   'P 1'
#
loop_
_entity.id
_entity.type
_entity.pdbx_description
1 polymer ?
#
loop_
_entity_poly.entity_id
_entity_poly.type
_entity_poly.pdbx_seq_one_letter_code
_entity_poly.pdbx_strand_id
1 'polypeptide(L)'
;IPPLFILQNLRRGNISSLQDLGQAWHAQKVELNNIAGAHVWILDEVFDKADGSRSIRSRKRPPSKTPTEEQMLQQINDLRELGAESAWVSFKWPLLTFLFFAIIPMILFGDPFTFIMLPLLG
;
A
#
# COMPACT_ATOMS: atom_id res chain seq x y z
N ILE A 1 -5.36 4.27 -7.15
CA ILE A 1 -6.58 4.03 -6.35
C ILE A 1 -7.07 2.63 -6.74
N PRO A 2 -7.54 1.80 -5.80
CA PRO A 2 -7.36 0.35 -5.72
C PRO A 2 -7.42 -0.61 -6.92
N PRO A 3 -8.20 -0.41 -7.99
CA PRO A 3 -8.10 -1.29 -9.16
C PRO A 3 -6.71 -1.29 -9.82
N LEU A 4 -5.98 -0.17 -9.77
CA LEU A 4 -4.66 -0.07 -10.40
C LEU A 4 -3.62 -1.00 -9.76
N PHE A 5 -3.61 -1.10 -8.43
CA PHE A 5 -2.64 -1.96 -7.74
C PHE A 5 -2.97 -3.44 -7.90
N ILE A 6 -4.25 -3.82 -7.93
CA ILE A 6 -4.65 -5.18 -8.27
C ILE A 6 -4.10 -5.55 -9.66
N LEU A 7 -4.33 -4.69 -10.67
CA LEU A 7 -3.86 -4.95 -12.02
C LEU A 7 -2.32 -5.04 -12.11
N GLN A 8 -1.60 -4.15 -11.43
CA GLN A 8 -0.13 -4.15 -11.41
C GLN A 8 0.44 -5.39 -10.71
N ASN A 9 -0.11 -5.78 -9.56
CA ASN A 9 0.31 -6.98 -8.85
C ASN A 9 -0.03 -8.25 -9.64
N LEU A 10 -1.19 -8.29 -10.29
CA LEU A 10 -1.58 -9.41 -11.15
C LEU A 10 -0.63 -9.57 -12.34
N ARG A 11 -0.29 -8.48 -13.03
CA ARG A 11 0.68 -8.48 -14.15
C ARG A 11 2.08 -8.95 -13.72
N ARG A 12 2.45 -8.77 -12.46
CA ARG A 12 3.74 -9.19 -11.90
C ARG A 12 3.69 -10.58 -11.26
N GLY A 13 2.54 -11.28 -11.29
CA GLY A 13 2.40 -12.60 -10.66
C GLY A 13 2.40 -12.57 -9.12
N ASN A 14 2.15 -11.41 -8.51
CA ASN A 14 2.23 -11.24 -7.06
C ASN A 14 0.99 -11.72 -6.28
N ILE A 15 -0.08 -12.11 -6.98
CA ILE A 15 -1.36 -12.53 -6.39
C ILE A 15 -1.50 -14.04 -6.53
N SER A 16 -1.42 -14.75 -5.41
CA SER A 16 -1.52 -16.22 -5.37
C SER A 16 -2.70 -16.71 -4.49
N SER A 17 -3.23 -15.83 -3.65
CA SER A 17 -4.27 -16.14 -2.67
C SER A 17 -5.29 -15.00 -2.51
N LEU A 18 -6.42 -15.29 -1.85
CA LEU A 18 -7.42 -14.27 -1.49
C LEU A 18 -6.84 -13.21 -0.53
N GLN A 19 -5.87 -13.59 0.31
CA GLN A 19 -5.20 -12.66 1.21
C GLN A 19 -4.34 -11.68 0.41
N ASP A 20 -3.63 -12.16 -0.61
CA ASP A 20 -2.86 -11.31 -1.53
C ASP A 20 -3.77 -10.35 -2.30
N LEU A 21 -4.96 -10.79 -2.70
CA LEU A 21 -5.93 -9.92 -3.38
C LEU A 21 -6.40 -8.78 -2.47
N GLY A 22 -6.68 -9.09 -1.20
CA GLY A 22 -7.02 -8.08 -0.19
C GLY A 22 -5.91 -7.06 0.05
N GLN A 23 -4.65 -7.50 0.05
CA GLN A 23 -3.50 -6.60 0.11
C GLN A 23 -3.34 -5.80 -1.18
N ALA A 24 -3.46 -6.43 -2.35
CA ALA A 24 -3.31 -5.80 -3.65
C ALA A 24 -4.34 -4.69 -3.91
N TRP A 25 -5.46 -4.66 -3.18
CA TRP A 25 -6.40 -3.54 -3.18
C TRP A 25 -5.70 -2.22 -2.79
N HIS A 26 -4.77 -2.21 -1.85
CA HIS A 26 -4.21 -0.96 -1.29
C HIS A 26 -2.68 -0.93 -1.19
N ALA A 27 -2.02 -2.02 -1.62
CA ALA A 27 -0.58 -2.19 -1.53
C ALA A 27 0.00 -2.80 -2.82
N GLN A 28 1.29 -2.63 -3.00
CA GLN A 28 2.06 -3.23 -4.09
C GLN A 28 3.14 -4.12 -3.50
N LYS A 29 3.40 -5.28 -4.10
CA LYS A 29 4.53 -6.12 -3.73
C LYS A 29 5.76 -5.69 -4.54
N VAL A 30 6.82 -5.32 -3.83
CA VAL A 30 8.05 -4.71 -4.38
C VAL A 30 9.26 -5.47 -3.84
N GLU A 31 10.24 -5.72 -4.70
CA GLU A 31 11.52 -6.34 -4.30
C GLU A 31 12.24 -5.49 -3.25
N LEU A 32 12.84 -6.14 -2.25
CA LEU A 32 13.47 -5.45 -1.11
C LEU A 32 14.53 -4.43 -1.54
N ASN A 33 15.25 -4.71 -2.63
CA ASN A 33 16.30 -3.84 -3.17
C ASN A 33 15.76 -2.53 -3.75
N ASN A 34 14.47 -2.48 -4.11
CA ASN A 34 13.81 -1.32 -4.70
C ASN A 34 13.00 -0.50 -3.67
N ILE A 35 13.01 -0.89 -2.39
CA ILE A 35 12.25 -0.22 -1.33
C ILE A 35 13.06 0.93 -0.72
N ALA A 36 14.38 0.78 -0.59
CA ALA A 36 15.23 1.81 -0.02
C ALA A 36 15.14 3.12 -0.83
N GLY A 37 14.97 4.24 -0.13
CA GLY A 37 14.77 5.57 -0.74
C GLY A 37 13.37 5.84 -1.31
N ALA A 38 12.48 4.84 -1.38
CA ALA A 38 11.12 5.04 -1.86
C ALA A 38 10.21 5.67 -0.78
N HIS A 39 9.29 6.55 -1.19
CA HIS A 39 8.29 7.16 -0.31
C HIS A 39 7.13 6.19 -0.01
N VAL A 40 7.45 5.13 0.72
CA VAL A 40 6.52 4.03 1.03
C VAL A 40 6.52 3.67 2.51
N TRP A 41 5.51 2.92 2.92
CA TRP A 41 5.46 2.19 4.18
C TRP A 41 5.55 0.70 3.89
N ILE A 42 6.47 0.00 4.54
CA ILE A 42 6.57 -1.47 4.48
C ILE A 42 5.47 -2.06 5.36
N LEU A 43 4.64 -2.92 4.78
CA LEU A 43 3.53 -3.58 5.47
C LEU A 43 3.91 -4.95 6.03
N ASP A 44 4.93 -5.59 5.47
CA ASP A 44 5.42 -6.87 5.99
C ASP A 44 6.32 -6.64 7.20
N GLU A 45 6.09 -7.43 8.25
CA GLU A 45 6.87 -7.42 9.47
C GLU A 45 7.28 -8.83 9.87
N VAL A 46 8.42 -8.92 10.53
CA VAL A 46 8.82 -10.14 11.23
C VAL A 46 8.01 -10.24 12.51
N PHE A 47 7.41 -11.41 12.71
CA PHE A 47 6.58 -11.71 13.86
C PHE A 47 7.09 -12.98 14.55
N ASP A 48 7.45 -12.85 15.82
CA ASP A 48 7.79 -13.98 16.69
C ASP A 48 6.49 -14.68 17.14
N LYS A 49 6.36 -15.96 16.83
CA LYS A 49 5.25 -16.79 17.28
C LYS A 49 5.48 -17.26 18.73
N ALA A 50 4.41 -17.67 19.39
CA ALA A 50 4.46 -18.21 20.76
C ALA A 50 5.27 -19.51 20.89
N ASP A 51 5.50 -20.22 19.77
CA ASP A 51 6.33 -21.43 19.69
C ASP A 51 7.84 -21.13 19.56
N GLY A 52 8.23 -19.84 19.55
CA GLY A 52 9.61 -19.40 19.37
C GLY A 52 10.09 -19.33 17.91
N SER A 53 9.23 -19.69 16.94
CA SER A 53 9.55 -19.55 15.51
C SER A 53 9.27 -18.12 15.01
N ARG A 54 10.03 -17.70 14.00
CA ARG A 54 9.83 -16.42 13.31
C ARG A 54 9.06 -16.62 12.02
N SER A 55 8.14 -15.72 11.72
CA SER A 55 7.39 -15.71 10.46
C SER A 55 7.15 -14.31 9.96
N ILE A 56 6.95 -14.17 8.65
CA ILE A 56 6.58 -12.89 8.05
C ILE A 56 5.07 -12.76 8.05
N ARG A 57 4.57 -11.60 8.48
CA ARG A 57 3.16 -11.27 8.45
C ARG A 57 2.93 -9.91 7.82
N SER A 58 1.93 -9.82 6.96
CA SER A 58 1.51 -8.56 6.35
C SER A 58 0.51 -7.82 7.24
N ARG A 59 0.79 -6.56 7.54
CA ARG A 59 -0.16 -5.64 8.18
C ARG A 59 -1.19 -5.14 7.18
N LYS A 60 -2.41 -4.88 7.67
CA LYS A 60 -3.49 -4.27 6.87
C LYS A 60 -3.43 -2.74 6.82
N ARG A 61 -2.58 -2.12 7.65
CA ARG A 61 -2.47 -0.66 7.76
C ARG A 61 -1.01 -0.23 7.87
N PRO A 62 -0.66 0.96 7.35
CA PRO A 62 0.62 1.59 7.62
C PRO A 62 0.85 1.79 9.14
N PRO A 63 2.12 1.87 9.58
CA PRO A 63 2.44 2.22 10.95
C PRO A 63 1.97 3.63 11.29
N SER A 64 1.55 3.86 12.54
CA SER A 64 1.07 5.17 12.99
C SER A 64 2.16 6.26 12.97
N LYS A 65 3.42 5.85 13.10
CA LYS A 65 4.59 6.72 12.99
C LYS A 65 5.37 6.30 11.75
N THR A 66 5.76 7.28 10.94
CA THR A 66 6.65 7.03 9.81
C THR A 66 8.02 6.58 10.32
N PRO A 67 8.52 5.41 9.91
CA PRO A 67 9.85 4.95 10.29
C PRO A 67 10.93 5.93 9.81
N THR A 68 12.01 6.05 10.57
CA THR A 68 13.24 6.68 10.08
C THR A 68 13.87 5.83 8.98
N GLU A 69 14.83 6.39 8.25
CA GLU A 69 15.56 5.65 7.22
C GLU A 69 16.30 4.44 7.80
N GLU A 70 16.95 4.60 8.96
CA GLU A 70 17.61 3.52 9.69
C GLU A 70 16.61 2.41 10.08
N GLN A 71 15.44 2.78 10.61
CA GLN A 71 14.39 1.81 10.97
C GLN A 71 13.84 1.07 9.74
N MET A 72 13.71 1.75 8.61
CA MET A 72 13.29 1.14 7.36
C MET A 72 14.34 0.15 6.86
N LEU A 73 15.62 0.52 6.88
CA LEU A 73 16.72 -0.36 6.49
C LEU A 73 16.80 -1.59 7.39
N GLN A 74 16.61 -1.41 8.70
CA GLN A 74 16.53 -2.52 9.64
C GLN A 74 15.37 -3.46 9.28
N GLN A 75 14.17 -2.92 9.06
CA GLN A 75 13.00 -3.72 8.67
C GLN A 75 13.24 -4.49 7.35
N ILE A 76 13.92 -3.90 6.37
CA ILE A 76 14.30 -4.58 5.12
C ILE A 76 15.28 -5.73 5.41
N ASN A 77 16.26 -5.51 6.28
CA ASN A 77 17.24 -6.54 6.65
C ASN A 77 16.58 -7.69 7.41
N ASP A 78 15.70 -7.41 8.37
CA ASP A 78 14.97 -8.44 9.14
C ASP A 78 14.15 -9.34 8.22
N LEU A 79 13.48 -8.76 7.21
CA LEU A 79 12.72 -9.51 6.21
C LEU A 79 13.66 -10.37 5.33
N ARG A 80 14.81 -9.83 4.93
CA ARG A 80 15.80 -10.54 4.12
C ARG A 80 16.42 -11.72 4.90
N GLU A 81 16.68 -11.56 6.19
CA GLU A 81 17.21 -12.63 7.05
C GLU A 81 16.25 -13.82 7.15
N LEU A 82 14.94 -13.60 7.05
CA LEU A 82 13.92 -14.65 6.95
C LEU A 82 13.69 -15.16 5.52
N GLY A 83 14.52 -14.76 4.55
CA GLY A 83 14.47 -15.22 3.17
C GLY A 83 13.42 -14.51 2.30
N ALA A 84 12.89 -13.36 2.70
CA ALA A 84 12.01 -12.58 1.83
C ALA A 84 12.81 -11.92 0.70
N GLU A 85 12.33 -12.05 -0.53
CA GLU A 85 12.87 -11.31 -1.70
C GLU A 85 12.11 -10.02 -1.96
N SER A 86 10.85 -9.95 -1.51
CA SER A 86 9.95 -8.82 -1.72
C SER A 86 9.06 -8.59 -0.50
N ALA A 87 8.53 -7.38 -0.40
CA ALA A 87 7.60 -7.00 0.65
C ALA A 87 6.41 -6.23 0.08
N TRP A 88 5.26 -6.35 0.75
CA TRP A 88 4.12 -5.48 0.53
C TRP A 88 4.43 -4.07 1.02
N VAL A 89 4.19 -3.08 0.16
CA VAL A 89 4.38 -1.66 0.48
C VAL A 89 3.14 -0.84 0.14
N SER A 90 2.89 0.19 0.93
CA SER A 90 1.85 1.20 0.68
C SER A 90 2.50 2.55 0.42
N PHE A 91 2.09 3.23 -0.65
CA PHE A 91 2.69 4.50 -1.07
C PHE A 91 2.13 5.70 -0.30
N LYS A 92 3.02 6.64 0.05
CA LYS A 92 2.69 7.90 0.70
C LYS A 92 2.20 8.91 -0.34
N TRP A 93 0.96 8.76 -0.80
CA TRP A 93 0.36 9.74 -1.72
C TRP A 93 -0.15 10.97 -0.97
N PRO A 94 0.32 12.19 -1.29
CA PRO A 94 -0.25 13.39 -0.72
C PRO A 94 -1.70 13.54 -1.13
N LEU A 95 -2.60 13.80 -0.17
CA LEU A 95 -4.01 14.08 -0.42
C LEU A 95 -4.20 15.18 -1.47
N LEU A 96 -3.30 16.18 -1.44
CA LEU A 96 -3.27 17.29 -2.38
C LEU A 96 -3.21 16.85 -3.85
N THR A 97 -2.53 15.76 -4.17
CA THR A 97 -2.46 15.23 -5.54
C THR A 97 -3.84 14.88 -6.06
N PHE A 98 -4.64 14.18 -5.25
CA PHE A 98 -6.01 13.81 -5.60
C PHE A 98 -6.92 15.02 -5.64
N LEU A 99 -6.74 15.94 -4.69
CA LEU A 99 -7.53 17.16 -4.63
C LEU A 99 -7.31 18.02 -5.88
N PHE A 100 -6.07 18.14 -6.36
CA PHE A 100 -5.77 18.89 -7.57
C PHE A 100 -6.54 18.36 -8.79
N PHE A 101 -6.54 17.04 -8.99
CA PHE A 101 -7.31 16.42 -10.06
C PHE A 101 -8.82 16.52 -9.86
N ALA A 102 -9.30 16.60 -8.61
CA ALA A 102 -10.73 16.78 -8.32
C ALA A 102 -11.19 18.23 -8.53
N ILE A 103 -10.34 19.22 -8.26
CA ILE A 103 -10.68 20.64 -8.38
C ILE A 103 -10.91 21.04 -9.84
N ILE A 104 -10.09 20.56 -10.77
CA ILE A 104 -10.19 20.92 -12.20
C ILE A 104 -11.61 20.70 -12.76
N PRO A 105 -12.20 19.48 -12.70
CA PRO A 105 -13.56 19.27 -13.18
C PRO A 105 -14.60 20.02 -12.34
N MET A 106 -14.37 20.21 -11.03
CA MET A 106 -15.28 21.01 -10.20
C MET A 106 -15.39 22.46 -10.68
N ILE A 107 -14.27 23.07 -11.07
CA ILE A 107 -14.26 24.45 -11.60
C ILE A 107 -14.97 24.50 -12.96
N LEU A 108 -14.76 23.49 -13.82
CA LEU A 108 -15.30 23.48 -15.17
C LEU A 108 -16.80 23.16 -15.24
N PHE A 109 -17.29 22.27 -14.37
CA PHE A 109 -18.63 21.69 -14.47
C PHE A 109 -19.51 21.94 -13.23
N GLY A 110 -19.01 22.65 -12.22
CA GLY A 110 -19.67 22.78 -10.92
C GLY A 110 -19.49 21.52 -10.08
N ASP A 111 -20.38 21.27 -9.12
CA ASP A 111 -20.25 20.10 -8.25
C ASP A 111 -20.82 18.81 -8.92
N PRO A 112 -19.97 17.89 -9.41
CA PRO A 112 -20.43 16.63 -9.98
C PRO A 112 -21.14 15.75 -8.94
N PHE A 113 -20.82 15.87 -7.65
CA PHE A 113 -21.50 15.10 -6.62
C PHE A 113 -22.97 15.48 -6.52
N THR A 114 -23.30 16.76 -6.65
CA THR A 114 -24.69 17.22 -6.68
C THR A 114 -25.44 16.52 -7.82
N PHE A 115 -24.93 16.52 -9.06
CA PHE A 115 -25.63 15.87 -10.18
C PHE A 115 -25.83 14.35 -10.00
N ILE A 116 -24.92 13.68 -9.29
CA ILE A 116 -24.97 12.24 -9.04
C ILE A 116 -25.85 11.90 -7.83
N MET A 117 -25.79 12.71 -6.76
CA MET A 117 -26.45 12.44 -5.48
C MET A 117 -27.86 13.04 -5.36
N LEU A 118 -28.16 14.14 -6.05
CA LEU A 118 -29.51 14.73 -6.02
C LEU A 118 -30.60 13.70 -6.42
N PRO A 119 -30.42 12.89 -7.49
CA PRO A 119 -31.39 11.86 -7.86
C PRO A 119 -31.55 10.74 -6.81
N LEU A 120 -30.58 10.58 -5.91
CA LEU A 120 -30.62 9.62 -4.80
C LEU A 120 -31.27 10.18 -3.53
N LEU A 121 -31.38 11.51 -3.42
CA LEU A 121 -31.88 12.21 -2.24
C LEU A 121 -33.32 12.74 -2.39
N GLY A 122 -33.86 12.78 -3.62
CA GLY A 122 -35.25 13.17 -3.90
C GLY A 122 -35.35 14.48 -4.66
#